data_AF-A0AAP7GQV2-F1
#
_entry.id   AF-A0AAP7GQV2-F1
#
_cell.length_a   1.000
_cell.length_b   1.000
_cell.length_c   1.000
_cell.angle_alpha   90.00
_cell.angle_beta   90.00
_cell.angle_gamma   90.00
#
_symmetry.space_group_name_H-M   'P 1'
#
loop_
_entity.id
_entity.type
_entity.pdbx_description
1 polymer ?
#
loop_
_entity_poly.entity_id
_entity_poly.type
_entity_poly.pdbx_seq_one_letter_code
_entity_poly.pdbx_strand_id
1 'polypeptide(L)'
;MSKSSKAKRDQRKKQQAKRPFLRLNAQQQVQNHAVLTSEDGQVVAAIGLQGREWLLAIGGQTMGNAENPVPMLAMLKHLANVQEKEGRKVSLEYSELLQKLLDTLAAEAGQTADEYLDALVAEFEGVEAEGESAEGDVAEEASAAEGTADAEAAPAADADGKPQA
;
A
#
# COMPACT_ATOMS: atom_id res chain seq x y z
N MET A 1 8.17 -18.04 -59.96
CA MET A 1 8.87 -17.74 -58.67
C MET A 1 9.40 -19.05 -58.08
N SER A 2 10.64 -19.09 -57.57
CA SER A 2 11.30 -20.34 -57.16
C SER A 2 11.01 -20.75 -55.70
N LYS A 3 10.77 -22.05 -55.47
CA LYS A 3 10.48 -22.64 -54.14
C LYS A 3 11.61 -22.41 -53.11
N SER A 4 12.86 -22.40 -53.55
CA SER A 4 14.05 -22.19 -52.72
C SER A 4 14.11 -20.80 -52.05
N SER A 5 13.54 -19.76 -52.69
CA SER A 5 13.50 -18.41 -52.09
C SER A 5 12.53 -18.29 -50.91
N LYS A 6 11.47 -19.11 -50.84
CA LYS A 6 10.59 -19.16 -49.66
C LYS A 6 11.31 -19.81 -48.47
N ALA A 7 11.88 -20.99 -48.67
CA ALA A 7 12.59 -21.73 -47.62
C ALA A 7 13.70 -20.90 -46.94
N LYS A 8 14.52 -20.19 -47.72
CA LYS A 8 15.61 -19.35 -47.18
C LYS A 8 15.12 -18.10 -46.44
N ARG A 9 13.93 -17.58 -46.78
CA ARG A 9 13.28 -16.47 -46.06
C ARG A 9 12.65 -16.93 -44.74
N ASP A 10 11.96 -18.07 -44.74
CA ASP A 10 11.38 -18.65 -43.52
C ASP A 10 12.46 -19.09 -42.52
N GLN A 11 13.57 -19.69 -42.98
CA GLN A 11 14.70 -20.04 -42.12
C GLN A 11 15.29 -18.80 -41.44
N ARG A 12 15.48 -17.69 -42.19
CA ARG A 12 15.90 -16.40 -41.61
C ARG A 12 14.88 -15.85 -40.60
N LYS A 13 13.58 -15.89 -40.91
CA LYS A 13 12.51 -15.42 -39.99
C LYS A 13 12.40 -16.26 -38.72
N LYS A 14 12.78 -17.55 -38.77
CA LYS A 14 12.80 -18.46 -37.62
C LYS A 14 14.10 -18.38 -36.80
N GLN A 15 15.23 -18.08 -37.43
CA GLN A 15 16.53 -17.88 -36.76
C GLN A 15 16.73 -16.46 -36.20
N GLN A 16 15.96 -15.48 -36.66
CA GLN A 16 15.96 -14.15 -36.05
C GLN A 16 15.40 -14.26 -34.63
N ALA A 17 16.29 -14.22 -33.63
CA ALA A 17 15.92 -14.22 -32.23
C ALA A 17 14.85 -13.16 -31.98
N LYS A 18 13.74 -13.54 -31.31
CA LYS A 18 12.74 -12.56 -30.90
C LYS A 18 13.41 -11.61 -29.91
N ARG A 19 13.79 -10.42 -30.39
CA ARG A 19 14.19 -9.32 -29.53
C ARG A 19 13.04 -9.10 -28.54
N PRO A 20 13.29 -9.05 -27.22
CA PRO A 20 12.23 -8.75 -26.27
C PRO A 20 11.70 -7.35 -26.60
N PHE A 21 10.44 -7.29 -27.04
CA PHE A 21 9.76 -6.03 -27.26
C PHE A 21 9.44 -5.46 -25.88
N LEU A 22 10.20 -4.44 -25.46
CA LEU A 22 9.78 -3.62 -24.32
C LEU A 22 8.42 -3.03 -24.69
N ARG A 23 7.37 -3.49 -24.00
CA ARG A 23 6.03 -2.93 -24.18
C ARG A 23 6.07 -1.54 -23.58
N LEU A 24 5.71 -0.52 -24.37
CA LEU A 24 5.71 0.88 -23.91
C LEU A 24 4.73 1.12 -22.75
N ASN A 25 3.76 0.21 -22.56
CA ASN A 25 2.81 0.16 -21.45
C ASN A 25 3.07 -1.03 -20.48
N ALA A 26 4.29 -1.58 -20.43
CA ALA A 26 4.65 -2.38 -19.26
C ALA A 26 4.80 -1.41 -18.08
N GLN A 27 3.90 -1.50 -17.10
CA GLN A 27 4.06 -0.79 -15.84
C GLN A 27 5.48 -1.03 -15.32
N GLN A 28 6.18 0.06 -14.99
CA GLN A 28 7.57 0.01 -14.58
C GLN A 28 7.68 -0.98 -13.41
N GLN A 29 8.58 -1.96 -13.50
CA GLN A 29 8.73 -2.94 -12.42
C GLN A 29 9.13 -2.20 -11.15
N VAL A 30 8.31 -2.33 -10.10
CA VAL A 30 8.58 -1.78 -8.78
C VAL A 30 9.82 -2.48 -8.23
N GLN A 31 10.87 -1.70 -7.94
CA GLN A 31 12.09 -2.22 -7.33
C GLN A 31 11.99 -2.04 -5.82
N ASN A 32 12.04 -3.13 -5.05
CA ASN A 32 11.95 -3.05 -3.59
C ASN A 32 13.27 -2.53 -3.01
N HIS A 33 13.17 -1.53 -2.13
CA HIS A 33 14.29 -0.77 -1.57
C HIS A 33 14.31 -0.74 -0.03
N ALA A 34 13.18 -1.01 0.61
CA ALA A 34 13.13 -1.50 1.99
C ALA A 34 12.06 -2.59 2.10
N VAL A 35 12.27 -3.58 2.95
CA VAL A 35 11.31 -4.67 3.18
C VAL A 35 11.26 -5.00 4.67
N LEU A 36 10.04 -5.01 5.24
CA LEU A 36 9.73 -5.50 6.57
C LEU A 36 9.14 -6.90 6.45
N THR A 37 9.82 -7.90 7.01
CA THR A 37 9.35 -9.29 7.05
C THR A 37 9.04 -9.75 8.47
N SER A 38 7.99 -10.56 8.61
CA SER A 38 7.67 -11.31 9.85
C SER A 38 8.63 -12.49 10.05
N GLU A 39 8.66 -13.07 11.25
CA GLU A 39 9.36 -14.33 11.57
C GLU A 39 9.00 -15.47 10.61
N ASP A 40 7.76 -15.51 10.09
CA ASP A 40 7.29 -16.47 9.08
C ASP A 40 7.86 -16.24 7.65
N GLY A 41 8.72 -15.22 7.47
CA GLY A 41 9.23 -14.80 6.17
C GLY A 41 8.19 -14.07 5.28
N GLN A 42 7.03 -13.73 5.83
CA GLN A 42 5.99 -12.97 5.13
C GLN A 42 6.33 -11.48 5.08
N VAL A 43 6.22 -10.85 3.91
CA VAL A 43 6.40 -9.40 3.74
C VAL A 43 5.20 -8.67 4.32
N VAL A 44 5.40 -7.97 5.43
CA VAL A 44 4.37 -7.14 6.07
C VAL A 44 4.28 -5.77 5.41
N ALA A 45 5.43 -5.15 5.13
CA ALA A 45 5.51 -3.87 4.43
C ALA A 45 6.74 -3.82 3.52
N ALA A 46 6.68 -3.00 2.46
CA ALA A 46 7.81 -2.75 1.58
C ALA A 46 7.74 -1.33 1.00
N ILE A 47 8.90 -0.69 0.85
CA ILE A 47 9.06 0.54 0.09
C ILE A 47 9.68 0.17 -1.25
N GLY A 48 9.03 0.54 -2.35
CA GLY A 48 9.52 0.29 -3.70
C GLY A 48 9.59 1.55 -4.55
N LEU A 49 10.50 1.57 -5.53
CA LEU A 49 10.62 2.66 -6.49
C LEU A 49 9.96 2.26 -7.81
N GLN A 50 8.96 3.02 -8.24
CA GLN A 50 8.27 2.83 -9.53
C GLN A 50 8.58 4.01 -10.46
N GLY A 51 9.62 3.86 -11.28
CA GLY A 51 10.05 4.87 -12.26
C GLY A 51 10.75 6.06 -11.61
N ARG A 52 9.99 6.91 -10.90
CA ARG A 52 10.49 8.06 -10.11
C ARG A 52 9.75 8.25 -8.79
N GLU A 53 8.60 7.63 -8.61
CA GLU A 53 7.81 7.73 -7.40
C GLU A 53 8.15 6.58 -6.45
N TRP A 54 8.30 6.90 -5.18
CA TRP A 54 8.38 5.92 -4.12
C TRP A 54 6.97 5.47 -3.75
N LEU A 55 6.81 4.17 -3.54
CA LEU A 55 5.56 3.51 -3.18
C LEU A 55 5.76 2.80 -1.85
N LEU A 56 4.86 3.02 -0.91
CA LEU A 56 4.74 2.20 0.29
C LEU A 56 3.64 1.17 0.06
N ALA A 57 3.96 -0.11 0.21
CA ALA A 57 3.00 -1.20 0.20
C ALA A 57 2.96 -1.91 1.56
N ILE A 58 1.76 -2.23 2.05
CA ILE A 58 1.53 -2.98 3.29
C ILE A 58 0.62 -4.17 2.94
N GLY A 59 0.98 -5.38 3.37
CA GLY A 59 0.27 -6.63 3.02
C GLY A 59 0.20 -6.91 1.51
N GLY A 60 1.11 -6.33 0.71
CA GLY A 60 1.07 -6.40 -0.76
C GLY A 60 0.16 -5.38 -1.45
N GLN A 61 -0.55 -4.53 -0.70
CA GLN A 61 -1.35 -3.43 -1.23
C GLN A 61 -0.60 -2.09 -1.08
N THR A 62 -0.50 -1.31 -2.17
CA THR A 62 0.05 0.06 -2.11
C THR A 62 -0.86 0.96 -1.26
N MET A 63 -0.31 1.55 -0.19
CA MET A 63 -1.00 2.48 0.71
C MET A 63 -0.70 3.95 0.41
N GLY A 64 0.43 4.25 -0.24
CA GLY A 64 0.74 5.62 -0.63
C GLY A 64 1.91 5.72 -1.61
N ASN A 65 2.00 6.87 -2.28
CA ASN A 65 3.14 7.27 -3.11
C ASN A 65 3.72 8.61 -2.63
N ALA A 66 5.03 8.81 -2.79
CA ALA A 66 5.72 10.05 -2.44
C ALA A 66 6.97 10.28 -3.30
N GLU A 67 7.45 11.52 -3.32
CA GLU A 67 8.72 11.89 -3.97
C GLU A 67 9.94 11.59 -3.08
N ASN A 68 9.76 11.59 -1.75
CA ASN A 68 10.80 11.30 -0.77
C ASN A 68 10.45 10.00 0.01
N PRO A 69 11.33 8.99 0.06
CA PRO A 69 11.06 7.75 0.77
C PRO A 69 11.34 7.81 2.28
N VAL A 70 12.01 8.84 2.79
CA VAL A 70 12.43 8.88 4.20
C VAL A 70 11.24 8.94 5.17
N PRO A 71 10.18 9.73 4.95
CA PRO A 71 8.97 9.67 5.77
C PRO A 71 8.29 8.28 5.73
N MET A 72 8.29 7.61 4.58
CA MET A 72 7.78 6.22 4.48
C MET A 72 8.63 5.25 5.31
N LEU A 73 9.95 5.44 5.31
CA LEU A 73 10.88 4.60 6.06
C LEU A 73 10.76 4.83 7.58
N ALA A 74 10.52 6.07 8.01
CA ALA A 74 10.17 6.36 9.40
C ALA A 74 8.86 5.65 9.80
N MET A 75 7.79 5.76 9.01
CA MET A 75 6.53 5.05 9.29
C MET A 75 6.71 3.51 9.30
N LEU A 76 7.60 2.98 8.46
CA LEU A 76 7.92 1.55 8.41
C LEU A 76 8.79 1.09 9.60
N LYS A 77 9.72 1.93 10.09
CA LYS A 77 10.47 1.72 11.34
C LYS A 77 9.55 1.78 12.56
N HIS A 78 8.60 2.73 12.58
CA HIS A 78 7.56 2.80 13.60
C HIS A 78 6.69 1.52 13.62
N LEU A 79 6.20 1.06 12.46
CA LEU A 79 5.45 -0.19 12.33
C LEU A 79 6.25 -1.41 12.82
N ALA A 80 7.58 -1.43 12.62
CA ALA A 80 8.44 -2.46 13.17
C ALA A 80 8.46 -2.42 14.71
N ASN A 81 8.71 -1.23 15.29
CA ASN A 81 8.70 -1.02 16.74
C ASN A 81 7.36 -1.44 17.39
N VAL A 82 6.22 -1.14 16.75
CA VAL A 82 4.88 -1.54 17.25
C VAL A 82 4.73 -3.07 17.25
N GLN A 83 5.15 -3.75 16.18
CA GLN A 83 5.08 -5.21 16.13
C GLN A 83 6.00 -5.88 17.16
N GLU A 84 7.20 -5.33 17.40
CA GLU A 84 8.08 -5.82 18.48
C GLU A 84 7.48 -5.60 19.87
N LYS A 85 6.82 -4.45 20.13
CA LYS A 85 6.07 -4.18 21.38
C LYS A 85 4.95 -5.22 21.60
N GLU A 86 4.29 -5.69 20.53
CA GLU A 86 3.31 -6.78 20.58
C GLU A 86 3.92 -8.19 20.68
N GLY A 87 5.26 -8.32 20.66
CA GLY A 87 5.95 -9.61 20.70
C GLY A 87 6.05 -10.34 19.35
N ARG A 88 5.69 -9.68 18.24
CA ARG A 88 5.89 -10.18 16.88
C ARG A 88 7.30 -9.83 16.42
N LYS A 89 8.17 -10.83 16.22
CA LYS A 89 9.51 -10.58 15.68
C LYS A 89 9.41 -10.19 14.21
N VAL A 90 10.08 -9.09 13.86
CA VAL A 90 10.18 -8.58 12.49
C VAL A 90 11.63 -8.30 12.15
N SER A 91 11.97 -8.34 10.86
CA SER A 91 13.27 -7.92 10.35
C SER A 91 13.08 -6.89 9.25
N LEU A 92 13.85 -5.80 9.34
CA LEU A 92 13.81 -4.69 8.42
C LEU A 92 15.11 -4.62 7.61
N GLU A 93 15.00 -4.88 6.31
CA GLU A 93 16.11 -4.77 5.36
C GLU A 93 16.03 -3.45 4.56
N TYR A 94 17.18 -2.83 4.34
CA TYR A 94 17.33 -1.60 3.56
C TYR A 94 18.31 -1.79 2.39
N SER A 95 18.02 -1.18 1.25
CA SER A 95 18.94 -1.13 0.11
C SER A 95 19.96 0.00 0.23
N GLU A 96 21.16 -0.19 -0.33
CA GLU A 96 22.23 0.83 -0.33
C GLU A 96 21.80 2.19 -0.93
N LEU A 97 20.88 2.18 -1.91
CA LEU A 97 20.41 3.40 -2.55
C LEU A 97 19.57 4.24 -1.58
N LEU A 98 18.76 3.57 -0.75
CA LEU A 98 17.92 4.22 0.24
C LEU A 98 18.74 4.69 1.45
N GLN A 99 19.74 3.91 1.86
CA GLN A 99 20.73 4.33 2.87
C GLN A 99 21.48 5.59 2.43
N LYS A 100 22.03 5.62 1.21
CA LYS A 100 22.74 6.79 0.68
C LYS A 100 21.85 8.04 0.58
N LEU A 101 20.57 7.88 0.22
CA LEU A 101 19.61 9.00 0.22
C LEU A 101 19.34 9.52 1.64
N LEU A 102 19.17 8.61 2.60
CA LEU A 102 19.02 8.97 4.00
C LEU A 102 20.25 9.71 4.53
N ASP A 103 21.46 9.19 4.27
CA ASP A 103 22.72 9.83 4.66
C ASP A 103 22.82 11.26 4.10
N THR A 104 22.44 11.47 2.83
CA THR A 104 22.45 12.81 2.22
C THR A 104 21.45 13.76 2.87
N LEU A 105 20.22 13.30 3.16
CA LEU A 105 19.18 14.13 3.76
C LEU A 105 19.47 14.44 5.23
N ALA A 106 20.00 13.47 5.99
CA ALA A 106 20.44 13.68 7.37
C ALA A 106 21.62 14.67 7.42
N ALA A 107 22.58 14.57 6.49
CA ALA A 107 23.67 15.53 6.37
C ALA A 107 23.18 16.94 6.00
N GLU A 108 22.14 17.08 5.17
CA GLU A 108 21.48 18.37 4.90
C GLU A 108 20.76 18.93 6.14
N ALA A 109 20.17 18.06 6.97
CA ALA A 109 19.60 18.42 8.28
C ALA A 109 20.65 18.67 9.39
N GLY A 110 21.93 18.36 9.14
CA GLY A 110 23.02 18.46 10.12
C GLY A 110 23.00 17.38 11.21
N GLN A 111 22.29 16.27 10.99
CA GLN A 111 22.12 15.15 11.93
C GLN A 111 22.76 13.86 11.39
N THR A 112 22.88 12.83 12.23
CA THR A 112 23.19 11.48 11.74
C THR A 112 21.95 10.82 11.14
N ALA A 113 22.15 9.83 10.27
CA ALA A 113 21.06 9.10 9.61
C ALA A 113 20.06 8.48 10.60
N ASP A 114 20.57 7.89 11.68
CA ASP A 114 19.74 7.30 12.73
C ASP A 114 18.97 8.36 13.55
N GLU A 115 19.62 9.46 13.96
CA GLU A 115 18.96 10.55 14.69
C GLU A 115 17.87 11.23 13.85
N TYR A 116 18.09 11.43 12.56
CA TYR A 116 17.10 12.01 11.65
C TYR A 116 15.88 11.08 11.49
N LEU A 117 16.09 9.77 11.42
CA LEU A 117 14.99 8.80 11.44
C LEU A 117 14.26 8.75 12.77
N ASP A 118 14.98 8.76 13.89
CA ASP A 118 14.36 8.67 15.21
C ASP A 118 13.56 9.92 15.54
N ALA A 119 13.99 11.11 15.10
CA ALA A 119 13.19 12.32 15.15
C ALA A 119 11.89 12.18 14.34
N LEU A 120 11.96 11.70 13.09
CA LEU A 120 10.77 11.48 12.26
C LEU A 120 9.83 10.40 12.83
N VAL A 121 10.37 9.32 13.39
CA VAL A 121 9.58 8.28 14.08
C VAL A 121 8.86 8.87 15.30
N ALA A 122 9.53 9.73 16.07
CA ALA A 122 8.93 10.41 17.21
C ALA A 122 7.82 11.41 16.79
N GLU A 123 7.96 12.08 15.64
CA GLU A 123 6.88 12.89 15.05
C GLU A 123 5.65 12.04 14.73
N PHE A 124 5.83 10.85 14.14
CA PHE A 124 4.71 9.92 13.90
C PHE A 124 4.09 9.37 15.20
N GLU A 125 4.90 8.97 16.19
CA GLU A 125 4.38 8.51 17.50
C GLU A 125 3.60 9.62 18.24
N GLY A 126 4.04 10.88 18.12
CA GLY A 126 3.32 12.02 18.69
C GLY A 126 1.99 12.32 17.98
N VAL A 127 1.96 12.23 16.65
CA VAL A 127 0.75 12.49 15.85
C VAL A 127 -0.33 11.43 16.06
N GLU A 128 0.01 10.14 16.15
CA GLU A 128 -0.99 9.10 16.44
C GLU A 128 -1.58 9.23 17.86
N ALA A 129 -0.75 9.54 18.86
CA ALA A 129 -1.21 9.75 20.23
C ALA A 129 -2.19 10.95 20.37
N GLU A 130 -2.03 11.99 19.54
CA GLU A 130 -2.94 13.12 19.49
C GLU A 130 -4.19 12.83 18.60
N GLY A 131 -4.07 11.91 17.65
CA GLY A 131 -5.18 11.41 16.81
C GLY A 131 -6.16 10.49 17.55
N GLU A 132 -5.70 9.66 18.47
CA GLU A 132 -6.58 8.79 19.29
C GLU A 132 -7.42 9.59 20.32
N SER A 133 -7.14 10.88 20.49
CA SER A 133 -7.97 11.81 21.29
C SER A 133 -9.18 12.38 20.52
N ALA A 134 -9.44 11.93 19.28
CA ALA A 134 -10.46 12.49 18.38
C ALA A 134 -11.59 11.53 17.95
N GLU A 135 -11.68 10.30 18.47
CA GLU A 135 -12.90 9.46 18.37
C GLU A 135 -13.57 9.34 19.75
N GLY A 136 -14.33 10.38 20.15
CA GLY A 136 -14.83 10.46 21.53
C GLY A 136 -16.01 11.38 21.80
N ASP A 137 -16.76 11.86 20.79
CA ASP A 137 -18.08 12.47 21.02
C ASP A 137 -19.00 12.39 19.78
N VAL A 138 -19.74 11.28 19.67
CA VAL A 138 -21.09 11.30 19.07
C VAL A 138 -22.06 10.89 20.16
N ALA A 139 -22.52 11.88 20.90
CA ALA A 139 -23.37 11.72 22.07
C ALA A 139 -24.60 10.85 21.81
N GLU A 140 -24.76 9.83 22.65
CA GLU A 140 -26.01 9.11 22.85
C GLU A 140 -27.02 10.03 23.56
N GLU A 141 -27.81 10.81 22.79
CA GLU A 141 -28.96 11.52 23.34
C GLU A 141 -30.27 10.73 23.10
N ALA A 142 -30.53 9.78 23.99
CA ALA A 142 -31.77 9.02 24.05
C ALA A 142 -32.67 9.50 25.21
N SER A 143 -33.65 10.37 24.92
CA SER A 143 -34.93 10.48 25.64
C SER A 143 -35.92 11.33 24.82
N ALA A 144 -36.97 10.79 24.21
CA ALA A 144 -38.15 10.13 24.77
C ALA A 144 -39.27 11.10 25.23
N ALA A 145 -40.32 11.13 24.39
CA ALA A 145 -41.75 11.14 24.73
C ALA A 145 -42.37 12.49 25.22
N GLU A 146 -43.66 12.81 25.02
CA GLU A 146 -44.89 12.17 24.49
C GLU A 146 -45.63 13.17 23.55
N GLY A 147 -46.72 12.92 22.81
CA GLY A 147 -47.60 11.75 22.59
C GLY A 147 -49.01 12.20 22.11
N THR A 148 -49.85 11.27 21.63
CA THR A 148 -51.27 11.45 21.16
C THR A 148 -51.46 12.23 19.83
N ALA A 149 -52.30 11.89 18.86
CA ALA A 149 -53.21 10.74 18.55
C ALA A 149 -53.50 10.76 17.01
N ASP A 150 -54.27 9.89 16.32
CA ASP A 150 -55.04 8.64 16.58
C ASP A 150 -55.13 7.89 15.20
N ALA A 151 -54.98 6.57 15.10
CA ALA A 151 -55.98 5.48 15.24
C ALA A 151 -57.01 5.28 14.10
N GLU A 152 -56.71 4.40 13.13
CA GLU A 152 -57.61 3.41 12.47
C GLU A 152 -56.70 2.43 11.67
N ALA A 153 -56.54 1.12 11.95
CA ALA A 153 -57.46 -0.01 11.81
C ALA A 153 -58.07 -0.12 10.38
N ALA A 154 -58.08 -1.25 9.63
CA ALA A 154 -57.67 -2.65 9.83
C ALA A 154 -57.40 -3.35 8.44
N PRO A 155 -57.04 -4.65 8.34
CA PRO A 155 -56.40 -5.24 7.14
C PRO A 155 -57.24 -6.23 6.27
N ALA A 156 -56.76 -6.50 5.04
CA ALA A 156 -56.97 -7.71 4.22
C ALA A 156 -55.84 -7.77 3.15
N ALA A 157 -55.17 -8.86 2.78
CA ALA A 157 -55.53 -10.27 2.51
C ALA A 157 -56.05 -10.52 1.07
N ASP A 158 -55.60 -11.64 0.50
CA ASP A 158 -55.69 -12.17 -0.89
C ASP A 158 -54.64 -11.63 -1.90
N ALA A 159 -53.80 -12.42 -2.59
CA ALA A 159 -53.87 -13.75 -3.22
C ALA A 159 -54.46 -13.77 -4.65
N ASP A 160 -53.58 -13.82 -5.66
CA ASP A 160 -53.59 -14.75 -6.83
C ASP A 160 -52.20 -14.61 -7.54
N GLY A 161 -51.57 -15.64 -8.13
CA GLY A 161 -51.85 -16.14 -9.49
C GLY A 161 -51.50 -15.10 -10.57
N LYS A 162 -50.66 -15.31 -11.59
CA LYS A 162 -50.11 -16.51 -12.26
C LYS A 162 -48.94 -16.04 -13.21
N PRO A 163 -47.92 -16.85 -13.52
CA PRO A 163 -46.87 -16.48 -14.49
C PRO A 163 -47.23 -16.82 -15.95
N GLN A 164 -46.66 -16.08 -16.92
CA GLN A 164 -46.44 -16.42 -18.34
C GLN A 164 -45.66 -15.26 -19.02
N ALA A 165 -44.85 -15.43 -20.07
CA ALA A 165 -44.30 -16.62 -20.72
C ALA A 165 -42.94 -16.26 -21.38
#